data_AF-A0A0P7VI28-F1
#
_entry.id   AF-A0A0P7VI28-F1
#
_cell.length_a   1.000
_cell.length_b   1.000
_cell.length_c   1.000
_cell.angle_alpha   90.00
_cell.angle_beta   90.00
_cell.angle_gamma   90.00
#
_symmetry.space_group_name_H-M   'P 1'
#
loop_
_entity.id
_entity.type
_entity.pdbx_description
1 polymer ?
#
loop_
_entity_poly.entity_id
_entity_poly.type
_entity_poly.pdbx_seq_one_letter_code
_entity_poly.pdbx_strand_id
1 'polypeptide(L)'
;MIITISFQVKNYVEVMEGWPIKIGDKTFFLEREGNVAKRVSISFSNVDVGHAANFIPPTSEGGVPEIRFGSGVHVHQAIQYILNWQAVVSGLQIFDIDYDHYEIRFHPQTIEEEGKISLKSFSRTGKDASNSACDFEQIGRAFCVGQIEDTRIESTSHFREGRIAFEAGRYVDSFNNMFLFLETRYCDGKTGTGKQVALLEKSEPFCEAFQQAIQRLKTDKLSSSRHLSVVFDTDASISNKIKQVVELRGKLRHHSLKSPHRWDPNRQDEYEMPARFLSAVVGEIVLKESIDDIYSPKALEQFMSLSVEGGFETKFRVKTYRLEREPALVLDMSYPTTVISSKVCLSTARNALHACNQNDQLADTVRLDTVQSKRNLELFTLELGTWAYTESRSLRPNDGLKTIRCSFENFKSGIIVQNEFTFPVGGEFVDISYAWKLLAYCFDWIEEKDPTTRVMTLKLFLNKFDKEILSYRVGPQVRD
;
A
#
# COMPACT_ATOMS: atom_id res chain seq x y z
N MET A 1 24.47 24.72 -3.92
CA MET A 1 24.58 23.28 -4.27
C MET A 1 23.35 22.47 -3.85
N ILE A 2 23.11 21.31 -4.49
CA ILE A 2 22.15 20.28 -4.04
C ILE A 2 22.93 19.06 -3.52
N ILE A 3 22.52 18.53 -2.36
CA ILE A 3 23.04 17.26 -1.83
C ILE A 3 21.92 16.23 -1.85
N THR A 4 22.15 15.10 -2.49
CA THR A 4 21.25 13.96 -2.54
C THR A 4 21.81 12.83 -1.69
N ILE A 5 20.99 12.28 -0.80
CA ILE A 5 21.29 11.07 -0.05
C ILE A 5 20.33 10.00 -0.52
N SER A 6 20.87 8.87 -0.96
CA SER A 6 20.10 7.75 -1.51
C SER A 6 20.37 6.49 -0.73
N PHE A 7 19.30 5.84 -0.27
CA PHE A 7 19.36 4.59 0.47
C PHE A 7 18.87 3.44 -0.41
N GLN A 8 19.59 2.33 -0.41
CA GLN A 8 19.25 1.19 -1.24
C GLN A 8 18.01 0.47 -0.71
N VAL A 9 17.11 0.09 -1.61
CA VAL A 9 16.00 -0.85 -1.33
C VAL A 9 16.50 -2.26 -1.61
N LYS A 10 16.51 -3.12 -0.58
CA LYS A 10 17.05 -4.49 -0.65
C LYS A 10 16.03 -5.51 -1.15
N ASN A 11 14.75 -5.29 -0.84
CA ASN A 11 13.66 -6.14 -1.30
C ASN A 11 13.10 -5.66 -2.64
N TYR A 12 12.38 -6.55 -3.33
CA TYR A 12 11.66 -6.19 -4.54
C TYR A 12 10.45 -5.33 -4.14
N VAL A 13 10.26 -4.16 -4.73
CA VAL A 13 9.03 -3.39 -4.57
C VAL A 13 8.66 -2.80 -5.91
N GLU A 14 7.48 -3.15 -6.43
CA GLU A 14 7.00 -2.64 -7.71
C GLU A 14 6.17 -1.37 -7.52
N VAL A 15 6.60 -0.28 -8.16
CA VAL A 15 5.96 1.03 -8.17
C VAL A 15 5.91 1.54 -9.63
N MET A 16 4.70 1.63 -10.18
CA MET A 16 4.47 1.95 -11.60
C MET A 16 4.95 3.36 -12.00
N GLU A 17 4.91 4.29 -11.06
CA GLU A 17 5.41 5.65 -11.26
C GLU A 17 6.20 6.15 -10.05
N GLY A 18 6.76 7.34 -10.18
CA GLY A 18 7.49 7.98 -9.10
C GLY A 18 7.94 9.35 -9.57
N TRP A 19 7.27 10.37 -9.07
CA TRP A 19 7.62 11.77 -9.33
C TRP A 19 8.10 12.44 -8.04
N PRO A 20 8.98 13.46 -8.13
CA PRO A 20 9.60 14.06 -6.96
C PRO A 20 8.58 14.83 -6.09
N ILE A 21 8.58 14.56 -4.79
CA ILE A 21 7.77 15.26 -3.78
C ILE A 21 8.63 16.37 -3.17
N LYS A 22 8.42 17.62 -3.59
CA LYS A 22 9.18 18.77 -3.10
C LYS A 22 8.48 19.42 -1.91
N ILE A 23 9.11 19.44 -0.74
CA ILE A 23 8.59 20.07 0.48
C ILE A 23 9.65 21.03 1.01
N GLY A 24 9.44 22.33 0.80
CA GLY A 24 10.42 23.37 1.16
C GLY A 24 11.73 23.20 0.40
N ASP A 25 12.83 23.09 1.15
CA ASP A 25 14.18 22.85 0.62
C ASP A 25 14.47 21.38 0.30
N LYS A 26 13.52 20.47 0.57
CA LYS A 26 13.69 19.02 0.47
C LYS A 26 12.95 18.47 -0.73
N THR A 27 13.50 17.45 -1.37
CA THR A 27 12.83 16.73 -2.45
C THR A 27 13.00 15.23 -2.26
N PHE A 28 11.89 14.53 -2.04
CA PHE A 28 11.83 13.08 -1.88
C PHE A 28 11.51 12.42 -3.22
N PHE A 29 12.17 11.31 -3.54
CA PHE A 29 11.85 10.55 -4.75
C PHE A 29 12.35 9.11 -4.66
N LEU A 30 11.78 8.26 -5.51
CA LEU A 30 12.22 6.88 -5.71
C LEU A 30 13.08 6.81 -6.97
N GLU A 31 14.27 6.22 -6.86
CA GLU A 31 15.02 5.79 -8.04
C GLU A 31 14.55 4.39 -8.42
N ARG A 32 14.13 4.22 -9.68
CA ARG A 32 13.51 3.00 -10.18
C ARG A 32 14.27 2.46 -11.39
N GLU A 33 14.28 1.13 -11.51
CA GLU A 33 14.68 0.42 -12.72
C GLU A 33 13.44 -0.27 -13.29
N GLY A 34 12.91 0.24 -14.40
CA GLY A 34 11.56 -0.10 -14.84
C GLY A 34 10.53 0.29 -13.77
N ASN A 35 9.70 -0.67 -13.35
CA ASN A 35 8.74 -0.48 -12.26
C ASN A 35 9.32 -0.87 -10.89
N VAL A 36 10.60 -1.23 -10.76
CA VAL A 36 11.14 -1.71 -9.48
C VAL A 36 11.86 -0.58 -8.76
N ALA A 37 11.46 -0.29 -7.52
CA ALA A 37 12.17 0.66 -6.66
C ALA A 37 13.55 0.10 -6.28
N LYS A 38 14.60 0.89 -6.52
CA LYS A 38 15.99 0.53 -6.20
C LYS A 38 16.58 1.39 -5.10
N ARG A 39 16.18 2.66 -5.02
CA ARG A 39 16.59 3.57 -3.94
C ARG A 39 15.46 4.48 -3.51
N VAL A 40 15.44 4.81 -2.22
CA VAL A 40 14.68 5.93 -1.68
C VAL A 40 15.65 7.07 -1.46
N SER A 41 15.36 8.23 -2.04
CA SER A 41 16.29 9.36 -2.06
C SER A 41 15.64 10.61 -1.51
N ILE A 42 16.47 11.42 -0.84
CA ILE A 42 16.13 12.78 -0.42
C ILE A 42 17.21 13.72 -0.92
N SER A 43 16.80 14.84 -1.50
CA SER A 43 17.69 15.93 -1.88
C SER A 43 17.43 17.17 -1.04
N PHE A 44 18.50 17.80 -0.59
CA PHE A 44 18.50 19.10 0.08
C PHE A 44 19.01 20.14 -0.91
N SER A 45 18.19 21.17 -1.14
CA SER A 45 18.53 22.30 -2.01
C SER A 45 19.06 23.48 -1.19
N ASN A 46 19.79 24.38 -1.86
CA ASN A 46 20.38 25.58 -1.27
C ASN A 46 21.37 25.26 -0.14
N VAL A 47 22.09 24.15 -0.26
CA VAL A 47 23.14 23.77 0.69
C VAL A 47 24.42 24.53 0.34
N ASP A 48 25.08 25.07 1.37
CA ASP A 48 26.36 25.75 1.25
C ASP A 48 27.45 24.81 0.71
N VAL A 49 28.31 25.36 -0.16
CA VAL A 49 29.37 24.59 -0.83
C VAL A 49 30.40 24.06 0.18
N GLY A 50 30.55 24.69 1.35
CA GLY A 50 31.42 24.20 2.43
C GLY A 50 31.07 22.81 2.95
N HIS A 51 29.85 22.32 2.70
CA HIS A 51 29.43 20.95 3.03
C HIS A 51 29.86 19.89 1.99
N ALA A 52 30.37 20.31 0.83
CA ALA A 52 30.92 19.40 -0.16
C ALA A 52 32.14 18.64 0.41
N ALA A 53 32.42 17.46 -0.15
CA ALA A 53 33.62 16.71 0.20
C ALA A 53 34.87 17.52 -0.21
N ASN A 54 35.75 17.77 0.75
CA ASN A 54 36.99 18.51 0.50
C ASN A 54 38.19 17.56 0.54
N PHE A 55 39.03 17.66 -0.48
CA PHE A 55 40.35 17.03 -0.48
C PHE A 55 41.29 17.85 0.39
N ILE A 56 41.81 17.23 1.43
CA ILE A 56 42.90 17.78 2.24
C ILE A 56 44.20 17.23 1.64
N PRO A 57 45.02 18.07 0.99
CA PRO A 57 46.28 17.61 0.43
C PRO A 57 47.19 17.11 1.56
N PRO A 58 48.03 16.10 1.28
CA PRO A 58 48.94 15.55 2.28
C PRO A 58 49.93 16.63 2.75
N THR A 59 50.18 16.67 4.05
CA THR A 59 51.08 17.65 4.70
C THR A 59 52.56 17.33 4.53
N SER A 60 52.89 16.17 3.96
CA SER A 60 54.26 15.73 3.68
C SER A 60 54.35 14.99 2.34
N GLU A 61 55.53 15.03 1.71
CA GLU A 61 55.83 14.18 0.54
C GLU A 61 55.63 12.72 0.91
N GLY A 62 54.76 12.02 0.16
CA GLY A 62 54.38 10.62 0.41
C GLY A 62 53.17 10.42 1.33
N GLY A 63 52.55 11.49 1.85
CA GLY A 63 51.33 11.38 2.65
C GLY A 63 50.11 10.96 1.82
N VAL A 64 49.17 10.25 2.46
CA VAL A 64 47.89 9.89 1.86
C VAL A 64 46.94 11.11 1.97
N PRO A 65 46.35 11.60 0.87
CA PRO A 65 45.35 12.67 0.94
C PRO A 65 44.14 12.21 1.77
N GLU A 66 43.60 13.11 2.59
CA GLU A 66 42.40 12.84 3.39
C GLU A 66 41.18 13.48 2.71
N ILE A 67 40.05 12.78 2.72
CA ILE A 67 38.76 13.33 2.28
C ILE A 67 37.93 13.63 3.52
N ARG A 68 37.62 14.90 3.75
CA ARG A 68 36.71 15.31 4.84
C ARG A 68 35.29 15.48 4.29
N PHE A 69 34.34 14.80 4.92
CA PHE A 69 32.92 14.92 4.62
C PHE A 69 32.25 15.95 5.55
N GLY A 70 31.70 17.02 4.99
CA GLY A 70 30.94 18.04 5.74
C GLY A 70 29.43 17.75 5.84
N SER A 71 28.95 16.65 5.24
CA SER A 71 27.53 16.36 5.04
C SER A 71 26.88 15.49 6.13
N GLY A 72 27.58 15.15 7.22
CA GLY A 72 27.08 14.22 8.24
C GLY A 72 25.75 14.64 8.87
N VAL A 73 25.50 15.94 9.02
CA VAL A 73 24.20 16.47 9.51
C VAL A 73 23.07 16.14 8.53
N HIS A 74 23.29 16.28 7.23
CA HIS A 74 22.28 15.99 6.21
C HIS A 74 22.04 14.50 6.04
N VAL A 75 23.06 13.65 6.27
CA VAL A 75 22.86 12.20 6.35
C VAL A 75 21.96 11.85 7.54
N HIS A 76 22.25 12.38 8.72
CA HIS A 76 21.42 12.10 9.91
C HIS A 76 19.97 12.59 9.70
N GLN A 77 19.78 13.78 9.14
CA GLN A 77 18.48 14.30 8.76
C GLN A 77 17.79 13.41 7.71
N ALA A 78 18.51 12.98 6.69
CA ALA A 78 17.98 12.08 5.66
C ALA A 78 17.48 10.77 6.27
N ILE A 79 18.28 10.14 7.14
CA ILE A 79 17.88 8.91 7.86
C ILE A 79 16.59 9.17 8.65
N GLN A 80 16.53 10.25 9.43
CA GLN A 80 15.33 10.59 10.19
C GLN A 80 14.10 10.79 9.31
N TYR A 81 14.21 11.50 8.18
CA TYR A 81 13.09 11.68 7.27
C TYR A 81 12.64 10.36 6.60
N ILE A 82 13.57 9.50 6.21
CA ILE A 82 13.22 8.20 5.62
C ILE A 82 12.64 7.26 6.68
N LEU A 83 13.06 7.34 7.94
CA LEU A 83 12.44 6.61 9.04
C LEU A 83 11.00 7.07 9.32
N ASN A 84 10.75 8.39 9.31
CA ASN A 84 9.39 8.95 9.39
C ASN A 84 8.50 8.41 8.25
N TRP A 85 9.00 8.48 7.02
CA TRP A 85 8.30 7.95 5.86
C TRP A 85 8.07 6.43 5.96
N GLN A 86 9.08 5.66 6.41
CA GLN A 86 8.96 4.22 6.61
C GLN A 86 7.92 3.86 7.66
N ALA A 87 7.81 4.62 8.76
CA ALA A 87 6.82 4.39 9.80
C ALA A 87 5.38 4.50 9.27
N VAL A 88 5.16 5.33 8.25
CA VAL A 88 3.86 5.47 7.58
C VAL A 88 3.69 4.42 6.48
N VAL A 89 4.67 4.25 5.59
CA VAL A 89 4.48 3.37 4.41
C VAL A 89 4.42 1.88 4.79
N SER A 90 5.01 1.48 5.92
CA SER A 90 5.14 0.07 6.32
C SER A 90 3.80 -0.63 6.54
N GLY A 91 2.72 0.09 6.87
CA GLY A 91 1.39 -0.51 6.96
C GLY A 91 0.84 -0.97 5.60
N LEU A 92 1.32 -0.37 4.51
CA LEU A 92 0.87 -0.67 3.14
C LEU A 92 1.88 -1.56 2.40
N GLN A 93 3.16 -1.20 2.49
CA GLN A 93 4.24 -1.82 1.76
C GLN A 93 5.53 -1.76 2.57
N ILE A 94 6.18 -2.92 2.72
CA ILE A 94 7.50 -2.99 3.35
C ILE A 94 8.57 -2.57 2.33
N PHE A 95 9.38 -1.59 2.71
CA PHE A 95 10.65 -1.26 2.07
C PHE A 95 11.78 -1.63 3.03
N ASP A 96 12.60 -2.63 2.67
CA ASP A 96 13.83 -2.97 3.38
C ASP A 96 14.94 -2.04 2.90
N ILE A 97 15.36 -1.10 3.74
CA ILE A 97 16.26 0.00 3.36
C ILE A 97 17.62 -0.21 4.00
N ASP A 98 18.68 -0.12 3.19
CA ASP A 98 20.06 -0.07 3.68
C ASP A 98 20.42 1.32 4.20
N TYR A 99 20.40 1.48 5.52
CA TYR A 99 20.87 2.69 6.18
C TYR A 99 22.38 2.71 6.43
N ASP A 100 23.04 1.55 6.40
CA ASP A 100 24.47 1.43 6.66
C ASP A 100 25.29 1.77 5.41
N HIS A 101 24.74 1.46 4.22
CA HIS A 101 25.37 1.71 2.92
C HIS A 101 24.56 2.71 2.10
N TYR A 102 24.67 4.00 2.46
CA TYR A 102 24.02 5.09 1.73
C TYR A 102 24.97 5.74 0.71
N GLU A 103 24.39 6.29 -0.35
CA GLU A 103 25.10 7.02 -1.40
C GLU A 103 24.85 8.53 -1.23
N ILE A 104 25.91 9.35 -1.24
CA ILE A 104 25.81 10.82 -1.29
C ILE A 104 26.22 11.30 -2.68
N ARG A 105 25.34 12.08 -3.33
CA ARG A 105 25.63 12.75 -4.60
C ARG A 105 25.56 14.27 -4.44
N PHE A 106 26.49 14.98 -5.07
CA PHE A 106 26.54 16.44 -5.08
C PHE A 106 26.22 16.93 -6.49
N HIS A 107 25.20 17.78 -6.62
CA HIS A 107 24.79 18.34 -7.91
C HIS A 107 25.02 19.87 -7.90
N PRO A 108 25.74 20.41 -8.90
CA PRO A 108 25.92 21.85 -9.03
C PRO A 108 24.58 22.51 -9.39
N GLN A 109 24.31 23.67 -8.81
CA GLN A 109 23.18 24.53 -9.13
C GLN A 109 23.54 25.57 -10.21
N THR A 110 24.83 25.90 -10.39
CA THR A 110 25.31 26.82 -11.44
C THR A 110 26.49 26.24 -12.25
N ILE A 111 26.75 26.82 -13.42
CA ILE A 111 27.84 26.42 -14.34
C ILE A 111 29.22 26.61 -13.65
N GLU A 112 29.38 27.58 -12.76
CA GLU A 112 30.64 27.79 -12.03
C GLU A 112 30.93 26.72 -10.96
N GLU A 113 29.89 26.01 -10.49
CA GLU A 113 30.01 24.95 -9.48
C GLU A 113 30.42 23.59 -10.09
N GLU A 114 30.19 23.39 -11.39
CA GLU A 114 30.40 22.12 -12.09
C GLU A 114 31.87 21.68 -12.16
N GLY A 115 32.81 22.63 -12.23
CA GLY A 115 34.24 22.36 -12.29
C GLY A 115 34.89 21.89 -10.96
N LYS A 116 34.13 21.84 -9.86
CA LYS A 116 34.66 21.58 -8.50
C LYS A 116 34.29 20.21 -7.93
N ILE A 117 33.57 19.37 -8.67
CA ILE A 117 33.01 18.09 -8.15
C ILE A 117 33.69 16.88 -8.84
N SER A 118 34.57 16.18 -8.12
CA SER A 118 35.54 15.23 -8.68
C SER A 118 35.14 13.73 -8.63
N LEU A 119 34.06 13.34 -7.96
CA LEU A 119 33.59 11.93 -7.93
C LEU A 119 32.06 11.86 -7.96
N LYS A 120 31.49 11.09 -8.90
CA LYS A 120 30.08 11.20 -9.31
C LYS A 120 29.15 10.05 -8.87
N SER A 121 29.63 8.81 -8.62
CA SER A 121 28.89 7.71 -7.92
C SER A 121 29.61 6.34 -8.00
N PHE A 122 29.23 5.38 -7.14
CA PHE A 122 29.50 3.93 -7.26
C PHE A 122 28.42 3.09 -6.54
N SER A 123 28.06 1.88 -7.02
CA SER A 123 27.08 1.00 -6.36
C SER A 123 27.20 -0.50 -6.67
N ARG A 124 26.57 -1.35 -5.83
CA ARG A 124 26.45 -2.82 -5.96
C ARG A 124 25.05 -3.29 -5.54
N THR A 125 24.45 -4.22 -6.28
CA THR A 125 23.08 -4.74 -6.05
C THR A 125 23.05 -6.14 -5.44
N GLY A 126 22.09 -6.38 -4.54
CA GLY A 126 21.70 -7.68 -3.98
C GLY A 126 20.26 -8.07 -4.39
N LYS A 127 19.90 -9.34 -4.24
CA LYS A 127 18.68 -9.97 -4.81
C LYS A 127 17.44 -9.96 -3.90
N ASP A 128 16.30 -10.08 -4.59
CA ASP A 128 14.89 -9.90 -4.24
C ASP A 128 14.26 -10.86 -3.21
N ALA A 129 13.39 -10.29 -2.35
CA ALA A 129 12.17 -10.94 -1.85
C ALA A 129 11.18 -9.93 -1.20
N SER A 130 10.13 -9.49 -1.92
CA SER A 130 8.75 -9.27 -1.39
C SER A 130 7.82 -8.72 -2.50
N ASN A 131 7.01 -9.55 -3.15
CA ASN A 131 6.20 -9.08 -4.26
C ASN A 131 4.84 -8.51 -3.79
N SER A 132 4.70 -7.19 -3.84
CA SER A 132 3.41 -6.55 -4.10
C SER A 132 3.62 -5.28 -4.92
N ALA A 133 2.79 -5.10 -5.95
CA ALA A 133 2.72 -3.83 -6.66
C ALA A 133 1.96 -2.82 -5.81
N CYS A 134 2.61 -1.70 -5.49
CA CYS A 134 2.04 -0.63 -4.70
C CYS A 134 1.78 0.58 -5.59
N ASP A 135 0.68 1.28 -5.33
CA ASP A 135 0.36 2.50 -6.04
C ASP A 135 1.26 3.64 -5.53
N PHE A 136 1.84 4.41 -6.46
CA PHE A 136 2.73 5.51 -6.07
C PHE A 136 1.98 6.55 -5.26
N GLU A 137 0.67 6.73 -5.47
CA GLU A 137 -0.16 7.66 -4.71
C GLU A 137 -0.01 7.44 -3.19
N GLN A 138 -0.06 6.20 -2.72
CA GLN A 138 0.06 5.86 -1.31
C GLN A 138 1.48 6.10 -0.77
N ILE A 139 2.49 5.67 -1.54
CA ILE A 139 3.91 5.87 -1.21
C ILE A 139 4.28 7.37 -1.18
N GLY A 140 3.78 8.11 -2.15
CA GLY A 140 4.00 9.53 -2.34
C GLY A 140 3.36 10.36 -1.23
N ARG A 141 2.10 10.04 -0.86
CA ARG A 141 1.41 10.69 0.28
C ARG A 141 2.12 10.48 1.60
N ALA A 142 2.75 9.32 1.81
CA ALA A 142 3.53 9.08 3.02
C ALA A 142 4.67 10.10 3.20
N PHE A 143 5.24 10.68 2.12
CA PHE A 143 6.22 11.76 2.24
C PHE A 143 5.61 13.10 2.74
N CYS A 144 4.29 13.28 2.59
CA CYS A 144 3.57 14.49 3.01
C CYS A 144 3.10 14.46 4.48
N VAL A 145 3.18 13.32 5.16
CA VAL A 145 2.68 13.19 6.55
C VAL A 145 3.52 14.02 7.53
N GLY A 146 4.82 14.13 7.29
CA GLY A 146 5.73 14.92 8.10
C GLY A 146 6.37 14.12 9.24
N GLN A 147 6.49 14.74 10.42
CA GLN A 147 7.17 14.15 11.57
C GLN A 147 6.27 13.16 12.30
N ILE A 148 6.81 11.98 12.59
CA ILE A 148 6.21 10.91 13.36
C ILE A 148 6.90 10.83 14.73
N GLU A 149 6.15 10.42 15.76
CA GLU A 149 6.72 10.22 17.09
C GLU A 149 7.74 9.07 17.11
N ASP A 150 8.85 9.26 17.82
CA ASP A 150 9.94 8.26 17.91
C ASP A 150 9.44 6.89 18.38
N THR A 151 8.49 6.86 19.33
CA THR A 151 7.90 5.60 19.82
C THR A 151 7.20 4.80 18.70
N ARG A 152 6.62 5.49 17.72
CA ARG A 152 5.98 4.88 16.56
C ARG A 152 7.00 4.46 15.50
N ILE A 153 8.06 5.24 15.31
CA ILE A 153 9.18 4.88 14.42
C ILE A 153 9.87 3.60 14.92
N GLU A 154 10.17 3.54 16.22
CA GLU A 154 10.82 2.39 16.87
C GLU A 154 9.93 1.14 16.83
N SER A 155 8.68 1.27 17.25
CA SER A 155 7.75 0.13 17.24
C SER A 155 7.54 -0.38 15.81
N THR A 156 7.33 0.49 14.83
CA THR A 156 7.14 0.10 13.42
C THR A 156 8.40 -0.51 12.80
N SER A 157 9.59 -0.13 13.26
CA SER A 157 10.83 -0.82 12.88
C SER A 157 10.82 -2.29 13.32
N HIS A 158 10.32 -2.59 14.53
CA HIS A 158 10.10 -3.99 14.93
C HIS A 158 9.06 -4.70 14.06
N PHE A 159 7.96 -4.03 13.69
CA PHE A 159 7.00 -4.61 12.76
C PHE A 159 7.65 -4.98 11.42
N ARG A 160 8.43 -4.07 10.83
CA ARG A 160 9.16 -4.31 9.57
C ARG A 160 10.11 -5.51 9.68
N GLU A 161 10.98 -5.53 10.68
CA GLU A 161 11.90 -6.66 10.91
C GLU A 161 11.14 -7.96 11.14
N GLY A 162 10.00 -7.89 11.82
CA GLY A 162 9.10 -9.03 12.04
C GLY A 162 8.52 -9.58 10.74
N ARG A 163 8.13 -8.70 9.79
CA ARG A 163 7.65 -9.09 8.45
C ARG A 163 8.78 -9.71 7.63
N ILE A 164 9.96 -9.09 7.60
CA ILE A 164 11.15 -9.62 6.88
C ILE A 164 11.54 -11.00 7.43
N ALA A 165 11.55 -11.17 8.75
CA ALA A 165 11.82 -12.46 9.39
C ALA A 165 10.76 -13.53 9.05
N PHE A 166 9.47 -13.15 8.99
CA PHE A 166 8.39 -14.06 8.62
C PHE A 166 8.58 -14.61 7.20
N GLU A 167 8.80 -13.73 6.22
CA GLU A 167 9.00 -14.11 4.82
C GLU A 167 10.25 -14.99 4.64
N ALA A 168 11.27 -14.81 5.48
CA ALA A 168 12.46 -15.64 5.49
C ALA A 168 12.31 -16.97 6.28
N GLY A 169 11.11 -17.32 6.74
CA GLY A 169 10.84 -18.54 7.53
C GLY A 169 11.40 -18.51 8.96
N ARG A 170 11.86 -17.36 9.45
CA ARG A 170 12.36 -17.16 10.83
C ARG A 170 11.21 -16.78 11.75
N TYR A 171 10.26 -17.70 11.94
CA TYR A 171 8.99 -17.43 12.64
C TYR A 171 9.15 -17.03 14.11
N VAL A 172 10.14 -17.58 14.82
CA VAL A 172 10.41 -17.16 16.21
C VAL A 172 10.90 -15.71 16.27
N ASP A 173 11.77 -15.30 15.36
CA ASP A 173 12.26 -13.92 15.27
C ASP A 173 11.14 -12.97 14.85
N SER A 174 10.28 -13.41 13.94
CA SER A 174 9.07 -12.67 13.55
C SER A 174 8.17 -12.43 14.77
N PHE A 175 7.80 -13.49 15.49
CA PHE A 175 6.97 -13.38 16.69
C PHE A 175 7.61 -12.46 17.75
N ASN A 176 8.91 -12.59 18.00
CA ASN A 176 9.61 -11.77 18.99
C ASN A 176 9.63 -10.28 18.59
N ASN A 177 9.83 -9.97 17.31
CA ASN A 177 9.77 -8.61 16.80
C ASN A 177 8.35 -8.03 16.87
N MET A 178 7.33 -8.81 16.49
CA MET A 178 5.93 -8.37 16.65
C MET A 178 5.56 -8.15 18.12
N PHE A 179 6.13 -8.92 19.05
CA PHE A 179 5.93 -8.67 20.47
C PHE A 179 6.70 -7.45 20.97
N LEU A 180 7.90 -7.18 20.44
CA LEU A 180 8.65 -5.96 20.73
C LEU A 180 7.88 -4.71 20.30
N PHE A 181 7.18 -4.74 19.16
CA PHE A 181 6.24 -3.67 18.79
C PHE A 181 5.25 -3.39 19.92
N LEU A 182 4.60 -4.44 20.47
CA LEU A 182 3.63 -4.31 21.55
C LEU A 182 4.26 -3.84 22.87
N GLU A 183 5.49 -4.29 23.16
CA GLU A 183 6.24 -3.85 24.34
C GLU A 183 6.55 -2.36 24.29
N THR A 184 7.05 -1.88 23.14
CA THR A 184 7.38 -0.47 22.90
C THR A 184 6.13 0.41 22.93
N ARG A 185 5.02 -0.04 22.34
CA ARG A 185 3.82 0.79 22.16
C ARG A 185 2.88 0.81 23.36
N TYR A 186 2.76 -0.30 24.07
CA TYR A 186 1.69 -0.49 25.06
C TYR A 186 2.16 -0.96 26.44
N CYS A 187 3.43 -1.33 26.59
CA CYS A 187 3.91 -1.88 27.86
C CYS A 187 4.93 -0.99 28.59
N ASP A 188 5.35 0.15 28.03
CA ASP A 188 6.31 1.10 28.61
C ASP A 188 7.60 0.42 29.13
N GLY A 189 8.09 -0.61 28.43
CA GLY A 189 9.27 -1.38 28.87
C GLY A 189 9.07 -2.19 30.16
N LYS A 190 7.85 -2.28 30.72
CA LYS A 190 7.57 -3.07 31.93
C LYS A 190 7.61 -4.56 31.61
N THR A 191 8.39 -5.27 32.39
CA THR A 191 8.55 -6.72 32.28
C THR A 191 7.67 -7.48 33.27
N GLY A 192 7.20 -8.66 32.87
CA GLY A 192 6.48 -9.60 33.72
C GLY A 192 5.04 -9.84 33.26
N THR A 193 4.67 -11.12 33.15
CA THR A 193 3.43 -11.57 32.51
C THR A 193 2.19 -10.82 32.99
N GLY A 194 1.97 -10.77 34.31
CA GLY A 194 0.76 -10.12 34.86
C GLY A 194 0.69 -8.62 34.57
N LYS A 195 1.83 -7.91 34.57
CA LYS A 195 1.87 -6.47 34.27
C LYS A 195 1.61 -6.21 32.79
N GLN A 196 2.25 -6.98 31.91
CA GLN A 196 2.08 -6.85 30.46
C GLN A 196 0.65 -7.18 30.03
N VAL A 197 0.06 -8.26 30.57
CA VAL A 197 -1.36 -8.60 30.32
C VAL A 197 -2.28 -7.45 30.73
N ALA A 198 -2.10 -6.91 31.94
CA ALA A 198 -2.95 -5.83 32.45
C ALA A 198 -2.83 -4.51 31.66
N LEU A 199 -1.68 -4.24 31.04
CA LEU A 199 -1.49 -3.06 30.18
C LEU A 199 -2.09 -3.27 28.80
N LEU A 200 -1.82 -4.42 28.18
CA LEU A 200 -2.38 -4.78 26.88
C LEU A 200 -3.91 -4.85 26.93
N GLU A 201 -4.49 -5.43 27.98
CA GLU A 201 -5.94 -5.52 28.15
C GLU A 201 -6.63 -4.15 28.29
N LYS A 202 -5.90 -3.13 28.77
CA LYS A 202 -6.40 -1.75 28.86
C LYS A 202 -6.25 -0.97 27.55
N SER A 203 -5.47 -1.46 26.60
CA SER A 203 -5.26 -0.81 25.32
C SER A 203 -6.38 -1.19 24.34
N GLU A 204 -7.36 -0.30 24.19
CA GLU A 204 -8.48 -0.48 23.27
C GLU A 204 -8.02 -0.77 21.82
N PRO A 205 -7.09 -0.01 21.21
CA PRO A 205 -6.62 -0.30 19.85
C PRO A 205 -6.01 -1.70 19.70
N PHE A 206 -5.28 -2.16 20.71
CA PHE A 206 -4.71 -3.50 20.71
C PHE A 206 -5.81 -4.56 20.84
N CYS A 207 -6.74 -4.39 21.78
CA CYS A 207 -7.82 -5.34 22.02
C CYS A 207 -8.73 -5.52 20.78
N GLU A 208 -9.05 -4.42 20.09
CA GLU A 208 -9.78 -4.45 18.82
C GLU A 208 -9.03 -5.27 17.76
N ALA A 209 -7.77 -4.92 17.47
CA ALA A 209 -6.95 -5.61 16.49
C ALA A 209 -6.75 -7.11 16.84
N PHE A 210 -6.60 -7.42 18.13
CA PHE A 210 -6.46 -8.78 18.63
C PHE A 210 -7.71 -9.62 18.36
N GLN A 211 -8.90 -9.07 18.62
CA GLN A 211 -10.17 -9.75 18.36
C GLN A 211 -10.44 -9.91 16.86
N GLN A 212 -10.17 -8.88 16.06
CA GLN A 212 -10.31 -8.94 14.60
C GLN A 212 -9.40 -10.01 13.99
N ALA A 213 -8.14 -10.09 14.43
CA ALA A 213 -7.21 -11.13 13.98
C ALA A 213 -7.72 -12.55 14.32
N ILE A 214 -8.29 -12.77 15.51
CA ILE A 214 -8.91 -14.05 15.87
C ILE A 214 -10.06 -14.37 14.91
N GLN A 215 -10.95 -13.41 14.67
CA GLN A 215 -12.11 -13.61 13.81
C GLN A 215 -11.70 -13.93 12.37
N ARG A 216 -10.78 -13.15 11.79
CA ARG A 216 -10.26 -13.38 10.44
C ARG A 216 -9.66 -14.77 10.29
N LEU A 217 -8.74 -15.15 11.18
CA LEU A 217 -8.06 -16.44 11.09
C LEU A 217 -8.98 -17.64 11.35
N LYS A 218 -10.04 -17.47 12.13
CA LYS A 218 -11.10 -18.48 12.25
C LYS A 218 -11.87 -18.66 10.95
N THR A 219 -12.26 -17.56 10.30
CA THR A 219 -12.96 -17.58 9.01
C THR A 219 -12.11 -18.26 7.92
N ASP A 220 -10.80 -18.00 7.92
CA ASP A 220 -9.84 -18.60 6.98
C ASP A 220 -9.50 -20.06 7.30
N LYS A 221 -10.09 -20.63 8.36
CA LYS A 221 -9.79 -21.99 8.88
C LYS A 221 -8.31 -22.17 9.28
N LEU A 222 -7.66 -21.08 9.68
CA LEU A 222 -6.27 -21.02 10.14
C LEU A 222 -6.21 -20.87 11.67
N SER A 223 -6.86 -21.77 12.41
CA SER A 223 -7.00 -21.71 13.87
C SER A 223 -6.32 -22.87 14.62
N SER A 224 -5.57 -23.72 13.92
CA SER A 224 -4.87 -24.86 14.53
C SER A 224 -3.46 -24.47 14.97
N SER A 225 -3.27 -24.26 16.27
CA SER A 225 -1.94 -24.19 16.87
C SER A 225 -1.97 -24.64 18.32
N ARG A 226 -1.08 -25.58 18.67
CA ARG A 226 -0.88 -26.00 20.07
C ARG A 226 -0.37 -24.85 20.97
N HIS A 227 0.31 -23.87 20.37
CA HIS A 227 0.88 -22.73 21.08
C HIS A 227 -0.14 -21.60 21.30
N LEU A 228 -1.25 -21.59 20.57
CA LEU A 228 -2.32 -20.60 20.63
C LEU A 228 -3.71 -21.22 20.91
N SER A 229 -3.78 -22.39 21.54
CA SER A 229 -5.03 -23.11 21.79
C SER A 229 -6.07 -22.28 22.56
N VAL A 230 -5.64 -21.47 23.53
CA VAL A 230 -6.52 -20.61 24.35
C VAL A 230 -6.95 -19.37 23.58
N VAL A 231 -6.09 -18.82 22.71
CA VAL A 231 -6.42 -17.67 21.86
C VAL A 231 -7.65 -17.96 20.98
N PHE A 232 -7.71 -19.17 20.40
CA PHE A 232 -8.81 -19.55 19.53
C PHE A 232 -10.01 -20.18 20.26
N ASP A 233 -9.91 -20.47 21.55
CA ASP A 233 -11.02 -20.91 22.39
C ASP A 233 -12.11 -19.82 22.46
N THR A 234 -13.37 -20.18 22.24
CA THR A 234 -14.51 -19.24 22.33
C THR A 234 -14.84 -18.85 23.76
N ASP A 235 -14.54 -19.72 24.72
CA ASP A 235 -14.98 -19.56 26.11
C ASP A 235 -13.91 -18.87 26.97
N ALA A 236 -12.69 -18.75 26.46
CA ALA A 236 -11.59 -18.06 27.13
C ALA A 236 -11.79 -16.54 27.14
N SER A 237 -11.59 -15.92 28.31
CA SER A 237 -11.58 -14.46 28.45
C SER A 237 -10.43 -13.82 27.66
N ILE A 238 -10.60 -12.57 27.23
CA ILE A 238 -9.56 -11.81 26.50
C ILE A 238 -8.24 -11.77 27.28
N SER A 239 -8.30 -11.57 28.60
CA SER A 239 -7.14 -11.60 29.49
C SER A 239 -6.36 -12.93 29.41
N ASN A 240 -7.07 -14.07 29.40
CA ASN A 240 -6.45 -15.39 29.28
C ASN A 240 -5.81 -15.61 27.90
N LYS A 241 -6.44 -15.09 26.84
CA LYS A 241 -5.89 -15.15 25.48
C LYS A 241 -4.60 -14.34 25.36
N ILE A 242 -4.62 -13.10 25.85
CA ILE A 242 -3.45 -12.22 25.89
C ILE A 242 -2.33 -12.89 26.71
N LYS A 243 -2.67 -13.44 27.88
CA LYS A 243 -1.73 -14.15 28.75
C LYS A 243 -1.00 -15.28 28.01
N GLN A 244 -1.69 -16.09 27.20
CA GLN A 244 -1.04 -17.14 26.42
C GLN A 244 0.04 -16.59 25.47
N VAL A 245 -0.22 -15.46 24.80
CA VAL A 245 0.75 -14.81 23.90
C VAL A 245 1.95 -14.28 24.68
N VAL A 246 1.73 -13.61 25.80
CA VAL A 246 2.79 -13.08 26.66
C VAL A 246 3.68 -14.20 27.23
N GLU A 247 3.07 -15.30 27.69
CA GLU A 247 3.80 -16.47 28.16
C GLU A 247 4.61 -17.14 27.05
N LEU A 248 4.06 -17.21 25.83
CA LEU A 248 4.79 -17.74 24.68
C LEU A 248 6.04 -16.90 24.39
N ARG A 249 5.96 -15.57 24.42
CA ARG A 249 7.14 -14.69 24.31
C ARG A 249 8.18 -15.00 25.39
N GLY A 250 7.75 -15.22 26.63
CA GLY A 250 8.66 -15.60 27.72
C GLY A 250 9.42 -16.89 27.40
N LYS A 251 8.71 -17.92 26.90
CA LYS A 251 9.30 -19.21 26.52
C LYS A 251 10.28 -19.10 25.35
N LEU A 252 9.98 -18.25 24.37
CA LEU A 252 10.80 -18.08 23.17
C LEU A 252 12.08 -17.26 23.42
N ARG A 253 12.06 -16.32 24.36
CA ARG A 253 13.25 -15.50 24.69
C ARG A 253 14.30 -16.22 25.54
N HIS A 254 13.90 -17.18 26.36
CA HIS A 254 14.80 -17.83 27.32
C HIS A 254 15.15 -19.25 26.86
N HIS A 255 16.22 -19.38 26.09
CA HIS A 255 16.73 -20.69 25.69
C HIS A 255 17.65 -21.27 26.78
N SER A 256 17.30 -22.45 27.29
CA SER A 256 18.12 -23.20 28.25
C SER A 256 18.04 -24.69 27.94
N LEU A 257 19.20 -25.33 27.79
CA LEU A 257 19.28 -26.79 27.56
C LEU A 257 18.70 -27.59 28.73
N LYS A 258 18.64 -26.99 29.93
CA LYS A 258 18.05 -27.61 31.14
C LYS A 258 16.52 -27.54 31.16
N SER A 259 15.91 -26.70 30.33
CA SER A 259 14.45 -26.56 30.28
C SER A 259 13.83 -27.68 29.43
N PRO A 260 12.84 -28.43 29.95
CA PRO A 260 12.06 -29.38 29.16
C PRO A 260 11.11 -28.67 28.17
N HIS A 261 10.95 -27.35 28.30
CA HIS A 261 10.09 -26.52 27.46
C HIS A 261 10.89 -25.62 26.52
N ARG A 262 12.18 -25.91 26.31
CA ARG A 262 12.98 -25.16 25.32
C ARG A 262 12.37 -25.35 23.93
N TRP A 263 12.40 -24.28 23.15
CA TRP A 263 12.11 -24.35 21.73
C TRP A 263 13.35 -24.86 20.98
N ASP A 264 13.15 -25.52 19.85
CA ASP A 264 14.25 -25.99 18.98
C ASP A 264 14.46 -24.98 17.85
N PRO A 265 15.65 -24.35 17.75
CA PRO A 265 15.97 -23.42 16.66
C PRO A 265 15.78 -23.99 15.26
N ASN A 266 15.85 -25.31 15.11
CA ASN A 266 15.68 -26.01 13.84
C ASN A 266 14.22 -26.37 13.53
N ARG A 267 13.27 -26.04 14.42
CA ARG A 267 11.83 -26.31 14.25
C ARG A 267 11.04 -25.01 14.21
N GLN A 268 11.36 -24.13 13.27
CA GLN A 268 10.67 -22.84 13.10
C GLN A 268 9.19 -23.03 12.77
N ASP A 269 8.84 -23.99 11.93
CA ASP A 269 7.48 -24.20 11.40
C ASP A 269 6.42 -24.40 12.50
N GLU A 270 6.82 -24.94 13.67
CA GLU A 270 5.92 -25.06 14.84
C GLU A 270 5.40 -23.70 15.33
N TYR A 271 6.11 -22.62 15.00
CA TYR A 271 5.84 -21.24 15.38
C TYR A 271 5.31 -20.36 14.25
N GLU A 272 5.08 -20.91 13.06
CA GLU A 272 4.51 -20.17 11.93
C GLU A 272 3.16 -19.54 12.31
N MET A 273 2.25 -20.33 12.88
CA MET A 273 0.91 -19.84 13.23
C MET A 273 0.96 -18.78 14.36
N PRO A 274 1.73 -18.94 15.45
CA PRO A 274 2.01 -17.85 16.38
C PRO A 274 2.51 -16.56 15.71
N ALA A 275 3.51 -16.67 14.82
CA ALA A 275 4.08 -15.52 14.12
C ALA A 275 3.05 -14.85 13.20
N ARG A 276 2.28 -15.65 12.45
CA ARG A 276 1.20 -15.19 11.56
C ARG A 276 0.10 -14.49 12.35
N PHE A 277 -0.32 -15.06 13.49
CA PHE A 277 -1.32 -14.46 14.37
C PHE A 277 -0.85 -13.10 14.89
N LEU A 278 0.35 -13.01 15.45
CA LEU A 278 0.84 -11.74 16.00
C LEU A 278 1.15 -10.71 14.91
N SER A 279 1.62 -11.16 13.74
CA SER A 279 1.77 -10.32 12.55
C SER A 279 0.42 -9.76 12.07
N ALA A 280 -0.65 -10.54 12.15
CA ALA A 280 -2.01 -10.07 11.86
C ALA A 280 -2.44 -8.98 12.85
N VAL A 281 -2.27 -9.20 14.16
CA VAL A 281 -2.63 -8.21 15.19
C VAL A 281 -1.88 -6.90 14.99
N VAL A 282 -0.56 -6.96 14.89
CA VAL A 282 0.27 -5.75 14.72
C VAL A 282 0.03 -5.11 13.34
N GLY A 283 -0.15 -5.92 12.31
CA GLY A 283 -0.45 -5.46 10.96
C GLY A 283 -1.73 -4.62 10.87
N GLU A 284 -2.80 -5.02 11.56
CA GLU A 284 -4.04 -4.21 11.60
C GLU A 284 -3.81 -2.84 12.25
N ILE A 285 -3.03 -2.79 13.33
CA ILE A 285 -2.71 -1.53 14.03
C ILE A 285 -1.92 -0.60 13.11
N VAL A 286 -0.82 -1.11 12.54
CA VAL A 286 0.06 -0.32 11.67
C VAL A 286 -0.67 0.11 10.40
N LEU A 287 -1.48 -0.77 9.79
CA LEU A 287 -2.28 -0.44 8.61
C LEU A 287 -3.28 0.68 8.89
N LYS A 288 -4.02 0.60 10.00
CA LYS A 288 -4.98 1.63 10.40
C LYS A 288 -4.29 2.99 10.59
N GLU A 289 -3.21 3.03 11.37
CA GLU A 289 -2.43 4.27 11.57
C GLU A 289 -1.89 4.83 10.23
N SER A 290 -1.43 3.96 9.33
CA SER A 290 -0.90 4.36 8.02
C SER A 290 -1.97 4.95 7.11
N ILE A 291 -3.16 4.33 7.07
CA ILE A 291 -4.32 4.81 6.31
C ILE A 291 -4.77 6.17 6.86
N ASP A 292 -4.92 6.28 8.18
CA ASP A 292 -5.36 7.52 8.82
C ASP A 292 -4.41 8.70 8.49
N ASP A 293 -3.10 8.45 8.45
CA ASP A 293 -2.10 9.46 8.10
C ASP A 293 -2.16 9.88 6.63
N ILE A 294 -2.08 8.92 5.69
CA ILE A 294 -1.98 9.23 4.26
C ILE A 294 -3.29 9.78 3.69
N TYR A 295 -4.43 9.46 4.32
CA TYR A 295 -5.74 9.99 3.97
C TYR A 295 -6.16 11.16 4.88
N SER A 296 -5.28 11.64 5.76
CA SER A 296 -5.54 12.87 6.49
C SER A 296 -5.76 14.04 5.51
N PRO A 297 -6.69 14.98 5.80
CA PRO A 297 -6.97 16.09 4.89
C PRO A 297 -5.72 16.87 4.48
N LYS A 298 -4.79 17.07 5.43
CA LYS A 298 -3.53 17.77 5.21
C LYS A 298 -2.62 17.04 4.21
N ALA A 299 -2.41 15.74 4.39
CA ALA A 299 -1.55 14.95 3.50
C ALA A 299 -2.14 14.88 2.09
N LEU A 300 -3.47 14.70 1.98
CA LEU A 300 -4.20 14.69 0.71
C LEU A 300 -4.08 16.01 -0.04
N GLU A 301 -4.37 17.13 0.63
CA GLU A 301 -4.29 18.48 0.04
C GLU A 301 -2.86 18.80 -0.42
N GLN A 302 -1.87 18.55 0.43
CA GLN A 302 -0.48 18.80 0.09
C GLN A 302 -0.02 17.95 -1.10
N PHE A 303 -0.32 16.64 -1.10
CA PHE A 303 0.06 15.76 -2.21
C PHE A 303 -0.59 16.18 -3.53
N MET A 304 -1.87 16.56 -3.49
CA MET A 304 -2.57 17.07 -4.66
C MET A 304 -1.95 18.38 -5.16
N SER A 305 -1.68 19.35 -4.27
CA SER A 305 -1.05 20.63 -4.64
C SER A 305 0.30 20.39 -5.33
N LEU A 306 1.15 19.55 -4.75
CA LEU A 306 2.46 19.21 -5.32
C LEU A 306 2.34 18.52 -6.67
N SER A 307 1.36 17.63 -6.83
CA SER A 307 1.09 16.99 -8.12
C SER A 307 0.66 18.01 -9.18
N VAL A 308 -0.20 18.97 -8.84
CA VAL A 308 -0.69 19.99 -9.78
C VAL A 308 0.45 20.94 -10.16
N GLU A 309 1.17 21.47 -9.17
CA GLU A 309 2.30 22.39 -9.36
C GLU A 309 3.43 21.75 -10.16
N GLY A 310 3.71 20.47 -9.92
CA GLY A 310 4.73 19.70 -10.65
C GLY A 310 4.29 19.24 -12.05
N GLY A 311 3.04 19.46 -12.43
CA GLY A 311 2.49 18.97 -13.70
C GLY A 311 2.32 17.44 -13.76
N PHE A 312 2.30 16.79 -12.59
CA PHE A 312 2.13 15.35 -12.41
C PHE A 312 0.66 14.91 -12.29
N GLU A 313 -0.27 15.82 -12.57
CA GLU A 313 -1.70 15.50 -12.61
C GLU A 313 -2.16 14.94 -13.97
N THR A 314 -3.09 13.99 -13.91
CA THR A 314 -3.89 13.56 -15.06
C THR A 314 -5.35 13.93 -14.86
N LYS A 315 -5.89 14.65 -15.85
CA LYS A 315 -7.29 15.06 -15.90
C LYS A 315 -8.11 14.09 -16.75
N PHE A 316 -9.19 13.62 -16.17
CA PHE A 316 -10.16 12.72 -16.75
C PHE A 316 -11.42 13.52 -17.03
N ARG A 317 -12.03 13.31 -18.19
CA ARG A 317 -13.35 13.83 -18.52
C ARG A 317 -14.29 12.67 -18.74
N VAL A 318 -15.26 12.53 -17.85
CA VAL A 318 -16.32 11.53 -17.94
C VAL A 318 -17.55 12.17 -18.55
N LYS A 319 -18.10 11.56 -19.59
CA LYS A 319 -19.37 11.95 -20.20
C LYS A 319 -20.39 10.85 -19.93
N THR A 320 -21.53 11.21 -19.38
CA THR A 320 -22.65 10.29 -19.18
C THR A 320 -23.65 10.48 -20.30
N TYR A 321 -24.25 9.37 -20.75
CA TYR A 321 -25.26 9.35 -21.79
C TYR A 321 -26.54 8.78 -21.22
N ARG A 322 -27.64 9.49 -21.50
CA ARG A 322 -29.00 9.02 -21.24
C ARG A 322 -29.54 8.24 -22.44
N LEU A 323 -30.75 7.71 -22.28
CA LEU A 323 -31.48 6.94 -23.27
C LEU A 323 -31.65 7.64 -24.62
N GLU A 324 -31.83 8.96 -24.61
CA GLU A 324 -31.97 9.79 -25.82
C GLU A 324 -30.64 10.07 -26.53
N ARG A 325 -29.53 9.52 -26.01
CA ARG A 325 -28.14 9.72 -26.46
C ARG A 325 -27.63 11.15 -26.35
N GLU A 326 -28.34 12.03 -25.66
CA GLU A 326 -27.81 13.34 -25.28
C GLU A 326 -26.88 13.22 -24.06
N PRO A 327 -25.72 13.91 -24.06
CA PRO A 327 -24.85 13.99 -22.91
C PRO A 327 -25.57 14.64 -21.72
N ALA A 328 -25.61 13.96 -20.58
CA ALA A 328 -26.36 14.43 -19.42
C ALA A 328 -25.49 15.08 -18.33
N LEU A 329 -24.27 14.58 -18.16
CA LEU A 329 -23.31 15.08 -17.19
C LEU A 329 -21.92 15.02 -17.80
N VAL A 330 -21.16 16.08 -17.59
CA VAL A 330 -19.73 16.11 -17.87
C VAL A 330 -19.01 16.33 -16.55
N LEU A 331 -18.22 15.35 -16.14
CA LEU A 331 -17.42 15.40 -14.92
C LEU A 331 -15.96 15.55 -15.32
N ASP A 332 -15.33 16.64 -14.90
CA ASP A 332 -13.88 16.79 -14.97
C ASP A 332 -13.29 16.38 -13.62
N MET A 333 -12.48 15.31 -13.61
CA MET A 333 -11.83 14.76 -12.43
C MET A 333 -10.32 14.88 -12.57
N SER A 334 -9.60 15.11 -11.47
CA SER A 334 -8.13 15.19 -11.47
C SER A 334 -7.54 14.17 -10.51
N TYR A 335 -6.49 13.49 -10.97
CA TYR A 335 -5.78 12.47 -10.21
C TYR A 335 -4.29 12.81 -10.14
N PRO A 336 -3.64 12.62 -8.99
CA PRO A 336 -2.24 12.95 -8.78
C PRO A 336 -1.30 11.87 -9.35
N THR A 337 -1.47 11.56 -10.63
CA THR A 337 -0.78 10.48 -11.34
C THR A 337 -0.42 10.90 -12.75
N THR A 338 0.72 10.41 -13.22
CA THR A 338 1.16 10.50 -14.62
C THR A 338 0.92 9.20 -15.39
N VAL A 339 0.62 8.11 -14.69
CA VAL A 339 0.39 6.78 -15.25
C VAL A 339 -1.07 6.40 -15.08
N ILE A 340 -1.77 6.32 -16.21
CA ILE A 340 -3.16 5.85 -16.21
C ILE A 340 -3.14 4.34 -16.01
N SER A 341 -3.55 3.90 -14.82
CA SER A 341 -3.71 2.48 -14.47
C SER A 341 -5.19 2.09 -14.44
N SER A 342 -5.45 0.78 -14.53
CA SER A 342 -6.82 0.26 -14.44
C SER A 342 -7.48 0.60 -13.11
N LYS A 343 -6.70 0.76 -12.03
CA LYS A 343 -7.17 1.17 -10.70
C LYS A 343 -7.67 2.62 -10.70
N VAL A 344 -6.95 3.54 -11.36
CA VAL A 344 -7.40 4.93 -11.50
C VAL A 344 -8.68 4.98 -12.33
N CYS A 345 -8.79 4.17 -13.39
CA CYS A 345 -10.03 4.02 -14.16
C CYS A 345 -11.19 3.53 -13.30
N LEU A 346 -10.96 2.50 -12.47
CA LEU A 346 -11.96 1.99 -11.54
C LEU A 346 -12.41 3.02 -10.49
N SER A 347 -11.46 3.76 -9.90
CA SER A 347 -11.76 4.86 -8.97
C SER A 347 -12.60 5.95 -9.67
N THR A 348 -12.23 6.31 -10.91
CA THR A 348 -12.99 7.26 -11.74
C THR A 348 -14.40 6.77 -12.01
N ALA A 349 -14.57 5.49 -12.36
CA ALA A 349 -15.88 4.87 -12.58
C ALA A 349 -16.76 4.97 -11.32
N ARG A 350 -16.23 4.60 -10.15
CA ARG A 350 -16.96 4.70 -8.86
C ARG A 350 -17.38 6.13 -8.55
N ASN A 351 -16.45 7.08 -8.68
CA ASN A 351 -16.73 8.50 -8.43
C ASN A 351 -17.79 9.04 -9.41
N ALA A 352 -17.75 8.62 -10.67
CA ALA A 352 -18.73 9.03 -11.67
C ALA A 352 -20.12 8.47 -11.37
N LEU A 353 -20.22 7.18 -11.02
CA LEU A 353 -21.48 6.56 -10.61
C LEU A 353 -22.04 7.19 -9.33
N HIS A 354 -21.19 7.52 -8.36
CA HIS A 354 -21.58 8.23 -7.16
C HIS A 354 -22.14 9.62 -7.47
N ALA A 355 -21.45 10.40 -8.32
CA ALA A 355 -21.92 11.71 -8.76
C ALA A 355 -23.25 11.61 -9.53
N CYS A 356 -23.42 10.59 -10.39
CA CYS A 356 -24.69 10.33 -11.06
C CYS A 356 -25.82 10.05 -10.06
N ASN A 357 -25.53 9.28 -9.01
CA ASN A 357 -26.51 8.98 -7.96
C ASN A 357 -26.88 10.21 -7.14
N GLN A 358 -25.91 11.05 -6.78
CA GLN A 358 -26.14 12.30 -6.05
C GLN A 358 -26.94 13.34 -6.84
N ASN A 359 -26.88 13.30 -8.17
CA ASN A 359 -27.62 14.19 -9.06
C ASN A 359 -28.92 13.57 -9.60
N ASP A 360 -29.39 12.45 -9.01
CA ASP A 360 -30.58 11.71 -9.43
C ASP A 360 -30.59 11.29 -10.91
N GLN A 361 -29.40 11.09 -11.50
CA GLN A 361 -29.24 10.73 -12.92
C GLN A 361 -28.93 9.25 -13.14
N LEU A 362 -28.59 8.51 -12.08
CA LEU A 362 -28.13 7.13 -12.20
C LEU A 362 -29.19 6.22 -12.85
N ALA A 363 -30.47 6.45 -12.57
CA ALA A 363 -31.58 5.63 -13.08
C ALA A 363 -31.83 5.75 -14.60
N ASP A 364 -31.32 6.81 -15.24
CA ASP A 364 -31.46 7.05 -16.68
C ASP A 364 -30.11 7.02 -17.42
N THR A 365 -29.01 6.81 -16.71
CA THR A 365 -27.67 6.72 -17.31
C THR A 365 -27.45 5.33 -17.87
N VAL A 366 -27.22 5.23 -19.18
CA VAL A 366 -27.03 3.96 -19.89
C VAL A 366 -25.60 3.71 -20.32
N ARG A 367 -24.78 4.76 -20.38
CA ARG A 367 -23.39 4.68 -20.81
C ARG A 367 -22.55 5.79 -20.20
N LEU A 368 -21.30 5.48 -19.87
CA LEU A 368 -20.29 6.44 -19.47
C LEU A 368 -19.05 6.25 -20.36
N ASP A 369 -18.63 7.31 -21.04
CA ASP A 369 -17.37 7.34 -21.78
C ASP A 369 -16.39 8.25 -21.05
N THR A 370 -15.17 7.75 -20.85
CA THR A 370 -14.12 8.52 -20.18
C THR A 370 -12.94 8.74 -21.10
N VAL A 371 -12.48 9.99 -21.19
CA VAL A 371 -11.30 10.37 -21.97
C VAL A 371 -10.28 11.12 -21.14
N GLN A 372 -9.01 11.07 -21.54
CA GLN A 372 -7.98 11.94 -21.00
C GLN A 372 -8.14 13.36 -21.53
N SER A 373 -8.33 14.36 -20.67
CA SER A 373 -8.67 15.72 -21.08
C SER A 373 -7.62 16.38 -21.99
N LYS A 374 -6.33 16.03 -21.84
CA LYS A 374 -5.23 16.58 -22.67
C LYS A 374 -5.15 15.99 -24.07
N ARG A 375 -5.41 14.69 -24.22
CA ARG A 375 -5.18 13.95 -25.50
C ARG A 375 -6.47 13.48 -26.17
N ASN A 376 -7.61 13.60 -25.49
CA ASN A 376 -8.91 13.07 -25.92
C ASN A 376 -8.86 11.58 -26.29
N LEU A 377 -8.05 10.81 -25.56
CA LEU A 377 -7.92 9.36 -25.75
C LEU A 377 -8.85 8.64 -24.78
N GLU A 378 -9.51 7.59 -25.26
CA GLU A 378 -10.40 6.74 -24.45
C GLU A 378 -9.62 6.03 -23.34
N LEU A 379 -10.14 6.15 -22.12
CA LEU A 379 -9.58 5.54 -20.92
C LEU A 379 -10.40 4.34 -20.45
N PHE A 380 -11.72 4.48 -20.42
CA PHE A 380 -12.62 3.36 -20.23
C PHE A 380 -14.03 3.73 -20.68
N THR A 381 -14.81 2.68 -20.94
CA THR A 381 -16.24 2.76 -21.27
C THR A 381 -17.03 1.84 -20.33
N LEU A 382 -18.15 2.35 -19.83
CA LEU A 382 -19.19 1.60 -19.13
C LEU A 382 -20.46 1.64 -19.97
N GLU A 383 -21.10 0.50 -20.19
CA GLU A 383 -22.28 0.43 -21.05
C GLU A 383 -23.26 -0.65 -20.58
N LEU A 384 -24.53 -0.27 -20.47
CA LEU A 384 -25.62 -1.23 -20.29
C LEU A 384 -25.95 -1.90 -21.61
N GLY A 385 -26.33 -3.18 -21.51
CA GLY A 385 -26.78 -3.96 -22.65
C GLY A 385 -28.05 -3.39 -23.29
N THR A 386 -28.42 -3.94 -24.44
CA THR A 386 -29.55 -3.44 -25.26
C THR A 386 -30.89 -3.37 -24.52
N TRP A 387 -31.04 -4.12 -23.41
CA TRP A 387 -32.23 -4.12 -22.57
C TRP A 387 -32.51 -2.77 -21.89
N ALA A 388 -31.49 -1.95 -21.65
CA ALA A 388 -31.69 -0.64 -21.03
C ALA A 388 -32.45 0.32 -21.95
N TYR A 389 -32.44 0.07 -23.26
CA TYR A 389 -33.11 0.88 -24.29
C TYR A 389 -34.53 0.39 -24.62
N THR A 390 -35.04 -0.63 -23.93
CA THR A 390 -36.44 -1.07 -24.11
C THR A 390 -37.40 -0.16 -23.35
N GLU A 391 -38.69 -0.22 -23.67
CA GLU A 391 -39.73 0.51 -22.92
C GLU A 391 -39.76 0.13 -21.44
N SER A 392 -39.54 -1.16 -21.12
CA SER A 392 -39.56 -1.66 -19.75
C SER A 392 -38.35 -1.23 -18.93
N ARG A 393 -37.23 -0.89 -19.59
CA ARG A 393 -35.93 -0.53 -18.98
C ARG A 393 -35.51 -1.47 -17.85
N SER A 394 -35.93 -2.72 -17.96
CA SER A 394 -35.76 -3.72 -16.93
C SER A 394 -35.77 -5.11 -17.53
N LEU A 395 -34.99 -5.98 -16.91
CA LEU A 395 -34.92 -7.40 -17.21
C LEU A 395 -35.70 -8.18 -16.17
N ARG A 396 -36.71 -8.92 -16.63
CA ARG A 396 -37.49 -9.87 -15.83
C ARG A 396 -37.23 -11.28 -16.34
N PRO A 397 -36.28 -12.03 -15.76
CA PRO A 397 -36.08 -13.43 -16.09
C PRO A 397 -37.33 -14.27 -15.75
N ASN A 398 -37.73 -15.14 -16.68
CA ASN A 398 -38.91 -16.00 -16.51
C ASN A 398 -38.84 -16.89 -15.26
N ASP A 399 -37.65 -17.35 -14.89
CA ASP A 399 -37.43 -18.22 -13.73
C ASP A 399 -37.10 -17.45 -12.43
N GLY A 400 -37.32 -16.13 -12.43
CA GLY A 400 -36.87 -15.22 -11.39
C GLY A 400 -35.37 -14.90 -11.46
N LEU A 401 -34.98 -13.80 -10.83
CA LEU A 401 -33.58 -13.39 -10.74
C LEU A 401 -32.93 -14.22 -9.62
N LYS A 402 -32.07 -15.18 -10.00
CA LYS A 402 -31.45 -16.09 -9.05
C LYS A 402 -29.97 -15.79 -8.85
N THR A 403 -29.26 -15.54 -9.95
CA THR A 403 -27.80 -15.38 -9.92
C THR A 403 -27.31 -14.36 -10.93
N ILE A 404 -26.23 -13.65 -10.58
CA ILE A 404 -25.42 -12.88 -11.52
C ILE A 404 -24.10 -13.60 -11.72
N ARG A 405 -23.76 -13.83 -12.98
CA ARG A 405 -22.44 -14.33 -13.39
C ARG A 405 -21.60 -13.14 -13.82
N CYS A 406 -20.42 -13.02 -13.24
CA CYS A 406 -19.44 -11.99 -13.56
C CYS A 406 -18.24 -12.66 -14.24
N SER A 407 -17.89 -12.21 -15.45
CA SER A 407 -16.65 -12.60 -16.13
C SER A 407 -15.77 -11.37 -16.27
N PHE A 408 -14.50 -11.48 -15.89
CA PHE A 408 -13.57 -10.36 -15.96
C PHE A 408 -12.19 -10.82 -16.41
N GLU A 409 -11.47 -9.91 -17.06
CA GLU A 409 -10.08 -10.08 -17.43
C GLU A 409 -9.23 -9.19 -16.52
N ASN A 410 -8.12 -9.72 -16.00
CA ASN A 410 -7.16 -8.95 -15.24
C ASN A 410 -5.74 -9.17 -15.73
N PHE A 411 -4.89 -8.15 -15.55
CA PHE A 411 -3.47 -8.30 -15.80
C PHE A 411 -2.76 -8.92 -14.61
N LYS A 412 -2.01 -10.00 -14.84
CA LYS A 412 -1.22 -10.70 -13.82
C LYS A 412 0.10 -11.15 -14.40
N SER A 413 1.21 -10.63 -13.87
CA SER A 413 2.58 -11.05 -14.25
C SER A 413 2.88 -11.00 -15.76
N GLY A 414 2.43 -9.96 -16.47
CA GLY A 414 2.72 -9.83 -17.90
C GLY A 414 1.68 -10.44 -18.84
N ILE A 415 0.66 -11.14 -18.31
CA ILE A 415 -0.37 -11.80 -19.10
C ILE A 415 -1.77 -11.39 -18.67
N ILE A 416 -2.72 -11.42 -19.61
CA ILE A 416 -4.14 -11.24 -19.32
C ILE A 416 -4.73 -12.60 -18.92
N VAL A 417 -5.36 -12.64 -17.75
CA VAL A 417 -6.02 -13.83 -17.21
C VAL A 417 -7.53 -13.59 -17.16
N GLN A 418 -8.31 -14.55 -17.64
CA GLN A 418 -9.76 -14.52 -17.53
C GLN A 418 -10.21 -15.25 -16.27
N ASN A 419 -11.15 -14.64 -15.54
CA ASN A 419 -11.75 -15.18 -14.35
C ASN A 419 -13.27 -15.11 -14.45
N GLU A 420 -13.94 -15.96 -13.68
CA GLU A 420 -15.40 -15.96 -13.56
C GLU A 420 -15.82 -16.26 -12.13
N PHE A 421 -16.86 -15.59 -11.65
CA PHE A 421 -17.55 -15.94 -10.42
C PHE A 421 -19.05 -15.72 -10.55
N THR A 422 -19.82 -16.35 -9.68
CA THR A 422 -21.28 -16.21 -9.63
C THR A 422 -21.71 -15.96 -8.20
N PHE A 423 -22.67 -15.07 -8.01
CA PHE A 423 -23.26 -14.80 -6.71
C PHE A 423 -24.79 -14.73 -6.78
N PRO A 424 -25.48 -15.16 -5.72
CA PRO A 424 -26.94 -15.06 -5.64
C PRO A 424 -27.34 -13.59 -5.50
N VAL A 425 -28.48 -13.25 -6.08
CA VAL A 425 -29.10 -11.92 -5.99
C VAL A 425 -30.56 -12.06 -5.61
N GLY A 426 -31.06 -11.13 -4.79
CA GLY A 426 -32.48 -11.07 -4.42
C GLY A 426 -33.22 -10.06 -5.29
N GLY A 427 -34.38 -10.44 -5.83
CA GLY A 427 -35.25 -9.54 -6.58
C GLY A 427 -36.07 -10.25 -7.67
N GLU A 428 -36.99 -9.51 -8.28
CA GLU A 428 -37.78 -10.01 -9.42
C GLU A 428 -37.27 -9.48 -10.76
N PHE A 429 -36.55 -8.35 -10.76
CA PHE A 429 -36.07 -7.69 -11.96
C PHE A 429 -34.76 -6.95 -11.73
N VAL A 430 -34.05 -6.65 -12.83
CA VAL A 430 -32.91 -5.74 -12.86
C VAL A 430 -33.30 -4.49 -13.64
N ASP A 431 -33.32 -3.34 -12.99
CA ASP A 431 -33.42 -2.03 -13.65
C ASP A 431 -32.04 -1.38 -13.81
N ILE A 432 -32.00 -0.20 -14.44
CA ILE A 432 -30.78 0.56 -14.70
C ILE A 432 -29.99 0.86 -13.41
N SER A 433 -30.66 1.35 -12.37
CA SER A 433 -30.01 1.70 -11.09
C SER A 433 -29.41 0.46 -10.43
N TYR A 434 -30.16 -0.64 -10.44
CA TYR A 434 -29.71 -1.90 -9.85
C TYR A 434 -28.53 -2.51 -10.62
N ALA A 435 -28.50 -2.42 -11.96
CA ALA A 435 -27.37 -2.88 -12.75
C ALA A 435 -26.06 -2.16 -12.37
N TRP A 436 -26.09 -0.84 -12.15
CA TRP A 436 -24.91 -0.10 -11.70
C TRP A 436 -24.46 -0.48 -10.27
N LYS A 437 -25.41 -0.75 -9.37
CA LYS A 437 -25.09 -1.26 -8.02
C LYS A 437 -24.44 -2.65 -8.08
N LEU A 438 -24.91 -3.52 -8.97
CA LEU A 438 -24.31 -4.84 -9.19
C LEU A 438 -22.87 -4.73 -9.70
N LEU A 439 -22.60 -3.78 -10.60
CA LEU A 439 -21.23 -3.51 -11.06
C LEU A 439 -20.32 -3.09 -9.89
N ALA A 440 -20.76 -2.13 -9.06
CA ALA A 440 -19.99 -1.69 -7.90
C ALA A 440 -19.70 -2.87 -6.95
N TYR A 441 -20.71 -3.69 -6.66
CA TYR A 441 -20.56 -4.89 -5.85
C TYR A 441 -19.55 -5.89 -6.44
N CYS A 442 -19.51 -6.05 -7.77
CA CYS A 442 -18.54 -6.94 -8.42
C CYS A 442 -17.10 -6.41 -8.27
N PHE A 443 -16.89 -5.10 -8.37
CA PHE A 443 -15.59 -4.51 -8.11
C PHE A 443 -15.16 -4.70 -6.65
N ASP A 444 -16.06 -4.46 -5.71
CA ASP A 444 -15.80 -4.67 -4.28
C ASP A 444 -15.43 -6.13 -3.99
N TRP A 445 -16.15 -7.09 -4.59
CA TRP A 445 -15.86 -8.52 -4.45
C TRP A 445 -14.47 -8.88 -4.99
N ILE A 446 -14.08 -8.33 -6.15
CA ILE A 446 -12.76 -8.60 -6.76
C ILE A 446 -11.65 -8.03 -5.87
N GLU A 447 -11.81 -6.79 -5.40
CA GLU A 447 -10.80 -6.13 -4.56
C GLU A 447 -10.72 -6.71 -3.15
N GLU A 448 -11.82 -7.22 -2.59
CA GLU A 448 -11.80 -7.94 -1.31
C GLU A 448 -10.96 -9.23 -1.39
N LYS A 449 -10.94 -9.87 -2.57
CA LYS A 449 -10.10 -11.07 -2.81
C LYS A 449 -8.64 -10.73 -3.05
N ASP A 450 -8.38 -9.73 -3.86
CA ASP A 450 -7.04 -9.23 -4.14
C ASP A 450 -7.13 -7.75 -4.53
N PRO A 451 -6.79 -6.82 -3.62
CA PRO A 451 -6.88 -5.38 -3.87
C PRO A 451 -5.85 -4.91 -4.90
N THR A 452 -4.90 -5.77 -5.32
CA THR A 452 -3.94 -5.47 -6.38
C THR A 452 -4.45 -5.83 -7.78
N THR A 453 -5.61 -6.48 -7.88
CA THR A 453 -6.21 -6.91 -9.16
C THR A 453 -6.40 -5.73 -10.11
N ARG A 454 -5.74 -5.79 -11.27
CA ARG A 454 -5.86 -4.80 -12.35
C ARG A 454 -6.93 -5.24 -13.35
N VAL A 455 -8.20 -4.87 -13.10
CA VAL A 455 -9.35 -5.26 -13.95
C VAL A 455 -9.33 -4.49 -15.28
N MET A 456 -9.21 -5.23 -16.38
CA MET A 456 -9.16 -4.69 -17.75
C MET A 456 -10.53 -4.69 -18.41
N THR A 457 -11.28 -5.79 -18.24
CA THR A 457 -12.66 -5.90 -18.70
C THR A 457 -13.48 -6.59 -17.63
N LEU A 458 -14.76 -6.22 -17.53
CA LEU A 458 -15.72 -6.87 -16.65
C LEU A 458 -17.09 -6.90 -17.34
N LYS A 459 -17.73 -8.06 -17.36
CA LYS A 459 -19.03 -8.30 -17.98
C LYS A 459 -19.95 -9.00 -17.00
N LEU A 460 -21.17 -8.49 -16.91
CA LEU A 460 -22.22 -9.10 -16.09
C LEU A 460 -23.24 -9.81 -16.96
N PHE A 461 -23.65 -10.99 -16.52
CA PHE A 461 -24.64 -11.84 -17.15
C PHE A 461 -25.71 -12.22 -16.13
N LEU A 462 -26.95 -12.31 -16.60
CA LEU A 462 -28.08 -12.68 -15.77
C LEU A 462 -28.34 -14.19 -15.89
N ASN A 463 -28.50 -14.91 -14.77
CA ASN A 463 -28.73 -16.36 -14.76
C ASN A 463 -27.76 -17.12 -15.71
N LYS A 464 -28.31 -17.88 -16.67
CA LYS A 464 -27.56 -18.59 -17.73
C LYS A 464 -27.59 -17.87 -19.09
N PHE A 465 -27.96 -16.59 -19.14
CA PHE A 465 -28.00 -15.86 -20.40
C PHE A 465 -26.58 -15.57 -20.90
N ASP A 466 -26.38 -15.73 -22.21
CA ASP A 466 -25.09 -15.44 -22.88
C ASP A 466 -24.93 -13.97 -23.26
N LYS A 467 -26.00 -13.17 -23.15
CA LYS A 467 -25.95 -11.74 -23.43
C LYS A 467 -25.54 -10.97 -22.17
N GLU A 468 -24.51 -10.14 -22.31
CA GLU A 468 -24.10 -9.23 -21.25
C GLU A 468 -25.19 -8.19 -20.98
N ILE A 469 -25.47 -7.96 -19.70
CA ILE A 469 -26.39 -6.92 -19.26
C ILE A 469 -25.65 -5.62 -18.97
N LEU A 470 -24.36 -5.69 -18.71
CA LEU A 470 -23.49 -4.56 -18.43
C LEU A 470 -22.05 -4.94 -18.79
N SER A 471 -21.31 -3.98 -19.35
CA SER A 471 -19.88 -4.11 -19.59
C SER A 471 -19.08 -2.91 -19.05
N TYR A 472 -17.88 -3.21 -18.57
CA TYR A 472 -16.79 -2.29 -18.27
C TYR A 472 -15.60 -2.69 -19.11
N ARG A 473 -14.99 -1.74 -19.82
CA ARG A 473 -13.83 -1.97 -20.68
C ARG A 473 -12.85 -0.83 -20.52
N VAL A 474 -11.60 -1.18 -20.19
CA VAL A 474 -10.48 -0.26 -20.16
C VAL A 474 -9.96 -0.04 -21.58
N GLY A 475 -9.61 1.21 -21.89
CA GLY A 475 -9.08 1.63 -23.19
C GLY A 475 -7.59 1.29 -23.36
N PRO A 476 -7.07 1.32 -24.60
CA PRO A 476 -5.72 0.84 -24.94
C PRO A 476 -4.58 1.71 -24.41
N GLN A 477 -4.86 2.88 -23.83
CA GLN A 477 -3.85 3.77 -23.26
C GLN A 477 -3.51 3.45 -21.80
N VAL A 478 -4.31 2.61 -21.17
CA VAL A 478 -4.13 2.26 -19.76
C VAL A 478 -2.98 1.28 -19.66
N ARG A 479 -2.01 1.61 -18.80
CA ARG A 479 -0.85 0.76 -18.59
C ARG A 479 -1.22 -0.41 -17.71
N ASP A 480 -0.73 -1.57 -18.15
CA ASP A 480 -0.92 -2.86 -17.52
C ASP A 480 -0.14 -3.06 -16.24
#